data_AF-A0AAC9B553-F1
#
_entry.id   AF-A0AAC9B553-F1
#
_cell.length_a   1.000
_cell.length_b   1.000
_cell.length_c   1.000
_cell.angle_alpha   90.00
_cell.angle_beta   90.00
_cell.angle_gamma   90.00
#
_symmetry.space_group_name_H-M   'P 1'
#
loop_
_entity.id
_entity.type
_entity.pdbx_description
1 polymer ?
#
loop_
_entity_poly.entity_id
_entity_poly.type
_entity_poly.pdbx_seq_one_letter_code
_entity_poly.pdbx_strand_id
1 'polypeptide(L)'
;MVSKVYGVVGVGLLLLPLMSQAQPSRPQVVPESRINVRFYEVNATSPEQLARAIAQSAPKVNGKPVLGKASYQVDWQLDTEQLPGRCQLNRVTVTTNATVLLPRWRQSANSNEPARQRWGRLLSSMFDYESRFKEMVLQGANQVGGAIAGLPGHADCQALRYAAWAAGSGELSKVKGRLDGFQRQTGYGEQLGVHWPK
;
A
#
# COMPACT_ATOMS: atom_id res chain seq x y z
N MET A 1 -73.53 -24.79 -33.06
CA MET A 1 -74.29 -24.76 -31.78
C MET A 1 -73.65 -23.73 -30.86
N VAL A 2 -74.49 -22.93 -30.22
CA VAL A 2 -74.19 -21.70 -29.49
C VAL A 2 -73.59 -22.00 -28.12
N SER A 3 -72.62 -21.22 -27.64
CA SER A 3 -72.70 -20.72 -26.26
C SER A 3 -71.82 -19.49 -26.03
N LYS A 4 -72.48 -18.38 -25.69
CA LYS A 4 -71.89 -17.17 -25.11
C LYS A 4 -71.68 -17.43 -23.61
N VAL A 5 -70.51 -17.09 -23.09
CA VAL A 5 -70.30 -16.92 -21.64
C VAL A 5 -69.77 -15.52 -21.40
N TYR A 6 -70.56 -14.74 -20.67
CA TYR A 6 -70.13 -13.49 -20.04
C TYR A 6 -69.46 -13.84 -18.71
N GLY A 7 -68.20 -13.43 -18.55
CA GLY A 7 -67.46 -13.55 -17.30
C GLY A 7 -66.83 -12.22 -16.95
N VAL A 8 -67.40 -11.53 -15.97
CA VAL A 8 -66.77 -10.40 -15.28
C VAL A 8 -65.61 -10.99 -14.48
N VAL A 9 -64.37 -10.70 -14.87
CA VAL A 9 -63.20 -10.96 -14.02
C VAL A 9 -62.60 -9.61 -13.66
N GLY A 10 -62.81 -9.24 -12.40
CA GLY A 10 -62.32 -8.00 -11.83
C GLY A 10 -60.82 -7.87 -12.02
N VAL A 11 -60.39 -6.66 -12.38
CA VAL A 11 -58.99 -6.25 -12.29
C VAL A 11 -58.64 -6.16 -10.81
N GLY A 12 -58.30 -7.31 -10.21
CA GLY A 12 -57.60 -7.35 -8.95
C GLY A 12 -56.21 -6.80 -9.20
N LEU A 13 -55.99 -5.51 -8.93
CA LEU A 13 -54.65 -4.98 -8.73
C LEU A 13 -54.05 -5.72 -7.54
N LEU A 14 -53.28 -6.76 -7.82
CA LEU A 14 -52.34 -7.34 -6.88
C LEU A 14 -51.28 -6.27 -6.60
N LEU A 15 -51.52 -5.46 -5.57
CA LEU A 15 -50.51 -4.63 -4.93
C LEU A 15 -49.49 -5.57 -4.30
N LEU A 16 -48.51 -6.00 -5.09
CA LEU A 16 -47.30 -6.63 -4.56
C LEU A 16 -46.63 -5.61 -3.64
N PRO A 17 -46.51 -5.87 -2.33
CA PRO A 17 -45.78 -4.97 -1.46
C PRO A 17 -44.34 -4.91 -1.97
N LEU A 18 -43.89 -3.70 -2.32
CA LEU A 18 -42.48 -3.40 -2.49
C LEU A 18 -41.82 -3.61 -1.13
N MET A 19 -41.42 -4.85 -0.85
CA MET A 19 -40.52 -5.13 0.26
C MET A 19 -39.22 -4.41 -0.06
N SER A 20 -39.03 -3.26 0.59
CA SER A 20 -37.80 -2.50 0.55
C SER A 20 -36.73 -3.35 1.24
N GLN A 21 -36.07 -4.21 0.47
CA GLN A 21 -34.90 -4.95 0.92
C GLN A 21 -33.85 -3.90 1.23
N ALA A 22 -33.60 -3.63 2.51
CA ALA A 22 -32.46 -2.83 2.93
C ALA A 22 -31.21 -3.51 2.36
N GLN A 23 -30.65 -2.94 1.29
CA GLN A 23 -29.43 -3.47 0.71
C GLN A 23 -28.34 -3.37 1.77
N PRO A 24 -27.58 -4.45 2.02
CA PRO A 24 -26.49 -4.38 2.98
C PRO A 24 -25.53 -3.27 2.54
N SER A 25 -25.32 -2.28 3.40
CA SER A 25 -24.35 -1.23 3.15
C SER A 25 -22.99 -1.88 2.95
N ARG A 26 -22.37 -1.62 1.79
CA ARG A 26 -21.01 -2.11 1.53
C ARG A 26 -20.08 -1.53 2.58
N PRO A 27 -19.18 -2.34 3.17
CA PRO A 27 -18.23 -1.82 4.14
C PRO A 27 -17.38 -0.70 3.51
N GLN A 28 -17.22 0.40 4.23
CA GLN A 28 -16.38 1.51 3.77
C GLN A 28 -14.90 1.12 3.85
N VAL A 29 -14.13 1.34 2.79
CA VAL A 29 -12.67 1.19 2.79
C VAL A 29 -12.02 2.57 2.88
N VAL A 30 -11.25 2.81 3.93
CA VAL A 30 -10.57 4.09 4.18
C VAL A 30 -9.06 3.88 4.15
N PRO A 31 -8.37 4.23 3.04
CA PRO A 31 -6.92 4.19 3.01
C PRO A 31 -6.31 5.46 3.65
N GLU A 32 -5.30 5.27 4.48
CA GLU A 32 -4.49 6.33 5.06
C GLU A 32 -3.00 6.07 4.77
N SER A 33 -2.22 7.13 4.56
CA SER A 33 -0.78 7.00 4.37
C SER A 33 0.02 8.10 5.04
N ARG A 34 1.16 7.73 5.64
CA ARG A 34 2.12 8.63 6.27
C ARG A 34 3.52 8.25 5.79
N ILE A 35 4.13 9.12 5.00
CA ILE A 35 5.41 8.83 4.33
C ILE A 35 6.43 9.87 4.77
N ASN A 36 7.48 9.40 5.43
CA ASN A 36 8.53 10.25 5.98
C ASN A 36 9.82 10.04 5.17
N VAL A 37 10.32 11.10 4.53
CA VAL A 37 11.64 11.09 3.91
C VAL A 37 12.65 11.68 4.92
N ARG A 38 13.69 10.92 5.22
CA ARG A 38 14.78 11.31 6.12
C ARG A 38 16.09 11.25 5.35
N PHE A 39 17.07 12.00 5.85
CA PHE A 39 18.39 12.04 5.26
C PHE A 39 19.46 11.62 6.27
N TYR A 40 20.48 10.89 5.80
CA TYR A 40 21.74 10.75 6.51
C TYR A 40 22.79 11.65 5.88
N GLU A 41 23.61 12.27 6.72
CA GLU A 41 24.58 13.25 6.27
C GLU A 41 25.81 12.57 5.67
N VAL A 42 26.18 13.04 4.48
CA VAL A 42 27.43 12.69 3.81
C VAL A 42 28.32 13.92 3.83
N ASN A 43 29.38 13.85 4.64
CA ASN A 43 30.37 14.92 4.77
C ASN A 43 31.58 14.61 3.90
N ALA A 44 31.66 15.25 2.74
CA ALA A 44 32.80 15.16 1.82
C ALA A 44 33.06 16.53 1.22
N THR A 45 34.30 17.02 1.25
CA THR A 45 34.63 18.33 0.67
C THR A 45 35.06 18.23 -0.79
N SER A 46 35.32 17.02 -1.29
CA SER A 46 35.69 16.75 -2.67
C SER A 46 35.01 15.47 -3.21
N PRO A 47 34.87 15.32 -4.54
CA PRO A 47 34.30 14.12 -5.15
C PRO A 47 35.04 12.83 -4.78
N GLU A 48 36.37 12.90 -4.66
CA GLU A 48 37.24 11.76 -4.34
C GLU A 48 36.98 11.21 -2.92
N GLN A 49 36.48 12.06 -2.02
CA GLN A 49 36.09 11.67 -0.66
C GLN A 49 34.67 11.10 -0.59
N LEU A 50 33.84 11.36 -1.61
CA LEU A 50 32.40 11.10 -1.55
C LEU A 50 32.09 9.61 -1.34
N ALA A 51 32.73 8.72 -2.11
CA ALA A 51 32.52 7.28 -2.00
C ALA A 51 32.83 6.76 -0.59
N ARG A 52 33.95 7.21 -0.01
CA ARG A 52 34.36 6.85 1.36
C ARG A 52 33.41 7.42 2.41
N ALA A 53 32.99 8.68 2.26
CA ALA A 53 32.05 9.33 3.18
C ALA A 53 30.69 8.65 3.17
N ILE A 54 30.20 8.25 2.00
CA ILE A 54 28.97 7.46 1.88
C ILE A 54 29.15 6.11 2.57
N ALA A 55 30.22 5.37 2.29
CA ALA A 55 30.44 4.06 2.91
C ALA A 55 30.51 4.11 4.45
N GLN A 56 30.97 5.23 5.02
CA GLN A 56 31.02 5.47 6.47
C GLN A 56 29.66 5.80 7.08
N SER A 57 28.86 6.64 6.42
CA SER A 57 27.56 7.10 6.93
C SER A 57 26.37 6.24 6.50
N ALA A 58 26.54 5.39 5.48
CA ALA A 58 25.47 4.63 4.87
C ALA A 58 24.78 3.70 5.89
N PRO A 59 23.44 3.60 5.84
CA PRO A 59 22.74 2.58 6.61
C PRO A 59 23.20 1.19 6.18
N LYS A 60 23.12 0.24 7.13
CA LYS A 60 23.46 -1.16 6.88
C LYS A 60 22.20 -2.03 6.80
N VAL A 61 22.19 -2.94 5.84
CA VAL A 61 21.20 -4.03 5.71
C VAL A 61 21.99 -5.33 5.68
N ASN A 62 21.69 -6.25 6.61
CA ASN A 62 22.44 -7.51 6.79
C ASN A 62 23.96 -7.29 6.89
N GLY A 63 24.37 -6.24 7.61
CA GLY A 63 25.77 -5.86 7.80
C GLY A 63 26.44 -5.13 6.63
N LYS A 64 25.80 -5.08 5.45
CA LYS A 64 26.35 -4.43 4.24
C LYS A 64 25.82 -2.99 4.10
N PRO A 65 26.67 -2.01 3.76
CA PRO A 65 26.21 -0.65 3.52
C PRO A 65 25.35 -0.58 2.26
N VAL A 66 24.30 0.23 2.29
CA VAL A 66 23.40 0.50 1.15
C VAL A 66 23.21 2.01 0.98
N LEU A 67 23.05 2.47 -0.26
CA LEU A 67 22.90 3.90 -0.54
C LEU A 67 21.62 4.49 0.06
N GLY A 68 20.57 3.71 0.16
CA GLY A 68 19.30 4.11 0.76
C GLY A 68 18.57 2.91 1.31
N LYS A 69 17.57 3.18 2.14
CA LYS A 69 16.63 2.14 2.57
C LYS A 69 15.25 2.75 2.79
N ALA A 70 14.22 2.01 2.43
CA ALA A 70 12.86 2.27 2.88
C ALA A 70 12.37 1.16 3.81
N SER A 71 11.50 1.55 4.73
CA SER A 71 10.74 0.66 5.61
C SER A 71 9.28 0.98 5.43
N TYR A 72 8.47 -0.07 5.31
CA TYR A 72 7.02 0.03 5.11
C TYR A 72 6.32 -0.85 6.12
N GLN A 73 5.25 -0.31 6.70
CA GLN A 73 4.36 -1.00 7.60
C GLN A 73 2.93 -0.72 7.16
N VAL A 74 2.12 -1.76 7.06
CA VAL A 74 0.70 -1.67 6.71
C VAL A 74 -0.08 -2.38 7.80
N ASP A 75 -0.99 -1.64 8.42
CA ASP A 75 -1.88 -2.12 9.48
C ASP A 75 -3.32 -1.78 9.12
N TRP A 76 -4.29 -2.40 9.80
CA TRP A 76 -5.70 -2.09 9.63
C TRP A 76 -6.48 -2.07 10.94
N GLN A 77 -7.55 -1.30 10.94
CA GLN A 77 -8.54 -1.22 12.02
C GLN A 77 -9.93 -1.53 11.47
N LEU A 78 -10.72 -2.27 12.26
CA LEU A 78 -12.04 -2.73 11.87
C LEU A 78 -13.11 -2.08 12.75
N ASP A 79 -14.08 -1.45 12.10
CA ASP A 79 -15.36 -1.04 12.69
C ASP A 79 -16.38 -2.15 12.41
N THR A 80 -16.76 -2.87 13.46
CA THR A 80 -17.57 -4.09 13.39
C THR A 80 -18.80 -3.93 14.27
N GLU A 81 -19.93 -4.44 13.80
CA GLU A 81 -21.18 -4.40 14.53
C GLU A 81 -21.70 -5.81 14.79
N GLN A 82 -21.91 -6.12 16.06
CA GLN A 82 -22.53 -7.38 16.47
C GLN A 82 -24.06 -7.23 16.45
N LEU A 83 -24.69 -8.04 15.62
CA LEU A 83 -26.14 -8.23 15.51
C LEU A 83 -26.53 -9.60 16.09
N PRO A 84 -27.83 -9.85 16.35
CA PRO A 84 -28.30 -11.18 16.74
C PRO A 84 -27.92 -12.24 15.70
N GLY A 85 -27.06 -13.18 16.08
CA GLY A 85 -26.62 -14.30 15.24
C GLY A 85 -25.66 -13.93 14.10
N ARG A 86 -25.19 -12.68 14.03
CA ARG A 86 -24.28 -12.22 12.96
C ARG A 86 -23.42 -11.03 13.39
N CYS A 87 -22.17 -10.99 12.97
CA CYS A 87 -21.36 -9.78 12.94
C CYS A 87 -21.14 -9.32 11.50
N GLN A 88 -21.21 -8.00 11.29
CA GLN A 88 -20.92 -7.35 10.02
C GLN A 88 -19.79 -6.34 10.16
N LEU A 89 -19.11 -6.06 9.03
CA LEU A 89 -18.09 -5.03 8.93
C LEU A 89 -18.73 -3.76 8.39
N ASN A 90 -18.58 -2.64 9.10
CA ASN A 90 -19.08 -1.34 8.65
C ASN A 90 -17.98 -0.55 7.94
N ARG A 91 -16.74 -0.62 8.44
CA ARG A 91 -15.59 0.07 7.88
C ARG A 91 -14.29 -0.67 8.16
N VAL A 92 -13.37 -0.63 7.21
CA VAL A 92 -11.96 -0.96 7.41
C VAL A 92 -11.11 0.27 7.09
N THR A 93 -10.28 0.67 8.04
CA THR A 93 -9.26 1.70 7.83
C THR A 93 -7.91 1.01 7.67
N VAL A 94 -7.23 1.22 6.55
CA VAL A 94 -5.91 0.64 6.27
C VAL A 94 -4.88 1.74 6.30
N THR A 95 -3.92 1.67 7.22
CA THR A 95 -2.90 2.70 7.42
C THR A 95 -1.56 2.20 6.92
N THR A 96 -0.94 2.95 6.01
CA THR A 96 0.43 2.73 5.53
C THR A 96 1.38 3.72 6.18
N ASN A 97 2.36 3.24 6.93
CA ASN A 97 3.46 4.03 7.45
C ASN A 97 4.74 3.69 6.70
N ALA A 98 5.45 4.70 6.21
CA ALA A 98 6.71 4.53 5.51
C ALA A 98 7.78 5.49 6.01
N THR A 99 9.02 5.01 6.12
CA THR A 99 10.21 5.84 6.29
C THR A 99 11.23 5.50 5.22
N VAL A 100 11.59 6.49 4.41
CA VAL A 100 12.62 6.42 3.38
C VAL A 100 13.85 7.18 3.88
N LEU A 101 15.02 6.56 3.82
CA LEU A 101 16.29 7.14 4.24
C LEU A 101 17.22 7.26 3.02
N LEU A 102 17.56 8.50 2.66
CA LEU A 102 18.41 8.85 1.51
C LEU A 102 19.66 9.61 1.95
N PRO A 103 20.74 9.66 1.16
CA PRO A 103 21.90 10.43 1.52
C PRO A 103 21.70 11.92 1.22
N ARG A 104 22.35 12.77 2.00
CA ARG A 104 22.45 14.21 1.73
C ARG A 104 23.90 14.67 1.76
N TRP A 105 24.42 15.09 0.60
CA TRP A 105 25.76 15.66 0.50
C TRP A 105 25.73 17.17 0.74
N ARG A 106 26.06 17.60 1.96
CA ARG A 106 25.90 19.01 2.38
C ARG A 106 26.79 19.98 1.60
N GLN A 107 28.03 19.58 1.33
CA GLN A 107 29.03 20.43 0.65
C GLN A 107 28.97 20.30 -0.88
N SER A 108 27.94 19.64 -1.43
CA SER A 108 27.79 19.45 -2.87
C SER A 108 27.91 20.75 -3.66
N ALA A 109 27.35 21.85 -3.15
CA ALA A 109 27.44 23.19 -3.75
C ALA A 109 28.88 23.70 -3.95
N ASN A 110 29.82 23.27 -3.10
CA ASN A 110 31.23 23.66 -3.18
C ASN A 110 32.04 22.76 -4.12
N SER A 111 31.41 21.73 -4.70
CA SER A 111 32.04 20.80 -5.61
C SER A 111 31.99 21.30 -7.07
N ASN A 112 32.80 20.68 -7.93
CA ASN A 112 32.80 20.98 -9.36
C ASN A 112 31.46 20.56 -10.02
N GLU A 113 31.11 21.25 -11.12
CA GLU A 113 29.86 21.03 -11.84
C GLU A 113 29.63 19.55 -12.23
N PRO A 114 30.62 18.82 -12.79
CA PRO A 114 30.43 17.40 -13.12
C PRO A 114 30.05 16.53 -11.91
N ALA A 115 30.63 16.78 -10.73
CA ALA A 115 30.31 16.04 -9.52
C ALA A 115 28.91 16.36 -9.01
N ARG A 116 28.49 17.64 -9.05
CA ARG A 116 27.12 18.05 -8.71
C ARG A 116 26.09 17.37 -9.61
N GLN A 117 26.35 17.33 -10.92
CA GLN A 117 25.46 16.65 -11.87
C GLN A 117 25.38 15.14 -11.64
N ARG A 118 26.51 14.47 -11.38
CA ARG A 118 26.52 13.03 -11.03
C ARG A 118 25.73 12.76 -9.75
N TRP A 119 25.90 13.60 -8.73
CA TRP A 119 25.13 13.52 -7.49
C TRP A 119 23.63 13.69 -7.71
N GLY A 120 23.23 14.70 -8.49
CA GLY A 120 21.82 14.93 -8.83
C GLY A 120 21.19 13.76 -9.56
N ARG A 121 21.91 13.16 -10.54
CA ARG A 121 21.44 11.94 -11.24
C ARG A 121 21.26 10.77 -10.29
N LEU A 122 22.21 10.51 -9.39
CA LEU A 122 22.08 9.45 -8.40
C LEU A 122 20.85 9.67 -7.51
N LEU A 123 20.68 10.88 -6.95
CA LEU A 123 19.51 11.16 -6.10
C LEU A 123 18.20 10.98 -6.87
N SER A 124 18.12 11.41 -8.13
CA SER A 124 16.94 11.19 -8.97
C SER A 124 16.64 9.71 -9.13
N SER A 125 17.64 8.91 -9.52
CA SER A 125 17.51 7.45 -9.64
C SER A 125 17.06 6.79 -8.33
N MET A 126 17.55 7.27 -7.19
CA MET A 126 17.12 6.77 -5.88
C MET A 126 15.65 7.13 -5.59
N PHE A 127 15.23 8.36 -5.87
CA PHE A 127 13.83 8.75 -5.72
C PHE A 127 12.90 7.94 -6.64
N ASP A 128 13.31 7.68 -7.88
CA ASP A 128 12.55 6.87 -8.83
C ASP A 128 12.46 5.39 -8.42
N TYR A 129 13.51 4.85 -7.82
CA TYR A 129 13.48 3.50 -7.27
C TYR A 129 12.53 3.41 -6.06
N GLU A 130 12.62 4.34 -5.11
CA GLU A 130 11.79 4.36 -3.90
C GLU A 130 10.32 4.72 -4.17
N SER A 131 10.05 5.53 -5.19
CA SER A 131 8.67 5.87 -5.60
C SER A 131 7.91 4.65 -6.13
N ARG A 132 8.59 3.72 -6.80
CA ARG A 132 7.99 2.46 -7.27
C ARG A 132 7.60 1.54 -6.11
N PHE A 133 8.39 1.46 -5.04
CA PHE A 133 7.98 0.75 -3.82
C PHE A 133 6.76 1.39 -3.18
N LYS A 134 6.78 2.73 -3.06
CA LYS A 134 5.66 3.50 -2.51
C LYS A 134 4.36 3.16 -3.22
N GLU A 135 4.35 3.19 -4.55
CA GLU A 135 3.17 2.86 -5.36
C GLU A 135 2.70 1.42 -5.14
N MET A 136 3.60 0.44 -5.18
CA MET A 136 3.24 -0.97 -4.94
C MET A 136 2.67 -1.20 -3.54
N VAL A 137 3.20 -0.54 -2.52
CA VAL A 137 2.72 -0.65 -1.14
C VAL A 137 1.34 0.00 -0.99
N LEU A 138 1.12 1.18 -1.55
CA LEU A 138 -0.19 1.85 -1.52
C LEU A 138 -1.26 1.05 -2.28
N GLN A 139 -0.90 0.47 -3.43
CA GLN A 139 -1.78 -0.47 -4.14
C GLN A 139 -2.06 -1.71 -3.30
N GLY A 140 -1.05 -2.24 -2.61
CA GLY A 140 -1.18 -3.35 -1.66
C GLY A 140 -2.14 -3.04 -0.51
N ALA A 141 -2.05 -1.86 0.09
CA ALA A 141 -2.95 -1.42 1.15
C ALA A 141 -4.40 -1.35 0.67
N ASN A 142 -4.64 -0.89 -0.56
CA ASN A 142 -5.98 -0.91 -1.17
C ASN A 142 -6.48 -2.35 -1.37
N GLN A 143 -5.61 -3.28 -1.77
CA GLN A 143 -5.97 -4.70 -1.93
C GLN A 143 -6.30 -5.36 -0.60
N VAL A 144 -5.54 -5.05 0.46
CA VAL A 144 -5.84 -5.48 1.84
C VAL A 144 -7.24 -4.99 2.26
N GLY A 145 -7.52 -3.70 2.08
CA GLY A 145 -8.82 -3.12 2.42
C GLY A 145 -9.97 -3.75 1.64
N GLY A 146 -9.79 -3.96 0.34
CA GLY A 146 -10.77 -4.62 -0.52
C GLY A 146 -11.03 -6.09 -0.13
N ALA A 147 -9.97 -6.85 0.18
CA ALA A 147 -10.08 -8.24 0.60
C ALA A 147 -10.85 -8.37 1.93
N ILE A 148 -10.57 -7.48 2.89
CA ILE A 148 -11.27 -7.45 4.18
C ILE A 148 -12.73 -7.01 4.00
N ALA A 149 -12.99 -5.96 3.19
CA ALA A 149 -14.34 -5.48 2.92
C ALA A 149 -15.20 -6.48 2.13
N GLY A 150 -14.58 -7.41 1.41
CA GLY A 150 -15.25 -8.47 0.68
C GLY A 150 -15.68 -9.67 1.55
N LEU A 151 -15.32 -9.71 2.83
CA LEU A 151 -15.68 -10.81 3.71
C LEU A 151 -17.20 -10.85 3.95
N PRO A 152 -17.81 -12.04 3.94
CA PRO A 152 -19.19 -12.18 4.39
C PRO A 152 -19.29 -11.88 5.89
N GLY A 153 -20.50 -11.53 6.35
CA GLY A 153 -20.75 -11.48 7.79
C GLY A 153 -20.52 -12.84 8.45
N HIS A 154 -19.92 -12.86 9.63
CA HIS A 154 -19.62 -14.07 10.41
C HIS A 154 -20.61 -14.24 11.56
N ALA A 155 -20.58 -15.36 12.29
CA ALA A 155 -21.46 -15.59 13.45
C ALA A 155 -21.25 -14.56 14.57
N ASP A 156 -19.98 -14.18 14.80
CA ASP A 156 -19.58 -13.20 15.79
C ASP A 156 -18.40 -12.35 15.30
N CYS A 157 -18.15 -11.23 15.99
CA CYS A 157 -17.11 -10.29 15.58
C CYS A 157 -15.68 -10.80 15.81
N GLN A 158 -15.48 -11.83 16.63
CA GLN A 158 -14.16 -12.41 16.81
C GLN A 158 -13.80 -13.30 15.61
N ALA A 159 -14.75 -14.10 15.13
CA ALA A 159 -14.61 -14.86 13.89
C ALA A 159 -14.37 -13.92 12.69
N LEU A 160 -15.10 -12.79 12.61
CA LEU A 160 -14.88 -11.78 11.58
C LEU A 160 -13.47 -11.15 11.66
N ARG A 161 -12.99 -10.83 12.86
CA ARG A 161 -11.63 -10.28 13.08
C ARG A 161 -10.55 -11.27 12.66
N TYR A 162 -10.71 -12.55 12.97
CA TYR A 162 -9.77 -13.59 12.54
C TYR A 162 -9.75 -13.75 11.01
N ALA A 163 -10.93 -13.77 10.38
CA ALA A 163 -11.05 -13.85 8.93
C ALA A 163 -10.42 -12.62 8.24
N ALA A 164 -10.65 -11.42 8.77
CA ALA A 164 -10.03 -10.18 8.30
C ALA A 164 -8.51 -10.22 8.46
N TRP A 165 -8.00 -10.75 9.57
CA TRP A 165 -6.57 -10.92 9.77
C TRP A 165 -5.96 -11.87 8.72
N ALA A 166 -6.61 -13.00 8.47
CA ALA A 166 -6.16 -13.97 7.47
C ALA A 166 -6.18 -13.37 6.05
N ALA A 167 -7.26 -12.69 5.68
CA ALA A 167 -7.40 -12.04 4.38
C ALA A 167 -6.33 -10.95 4.16
N GLY A 168 -6.18 -10.03 5.14
CA GLY A 168 -5.18 -8.97 5.07
C GLY A 168 -3.75 -9.51 5.03
N SER A 169 -3.42 -10.50 5.86
CA SER A 169 -2.09 -11.13 5.87
C SER A 169 -1.77 -11.86 4.57
N GLY A 170 -2.77 -12.49 3.95
CA GLY A 170 -2.65 -13.10 2.64
C GLY A 170 -2.27 -12.08 1.56
N GLU A 171 -2.95 -10.93 1.53
CA GLU A 171 -2.63 -9.85 0.59
C GLU A 171 -1.25 -9.23 0.87
N LEU A 172 -0.87 -9.02 2.13
CA LEU A 172 0.47 -8.53 2.48
C LEU A 172 1.58 -9.48 2.02
N SER A 173 1.35 -10.79 2.10
CA SER A 173 2.30 -11.79 1.61
C SER A 173 2.51 -11.68 0.08
N LYS A 174 1.44 -11.42 -0.68
CA LYS A 174 1.53 -11.16 -2.13
C LYS A 174 2.25 -9.84 -2.43
N VAL A 175 1.97 -8.78 -1.67
CA VAL A 175 2.68 -7.50 -1.77
C VAL A 175 4.18 -7.74 -1.56
N LYS A 176 4.56 -8.40 -0.47
CA LYS A 176 5.96 -8.75 -0.19
C LYS A 176 6.61 -9.49 -1.36
N GLY A 177 5.94 -10.49 -1.92
CA GLY A 177 6.44 -11.23 -3.10
C GLY A 177 6.71 -10.32 -4.31
N ARG A 178 5.82 -9.35 -4.58
CA ARG A 178 6.03 -8.35 -5.65
C ARG A 178 7.20 -7.41 -5.37
N LEU A 179 7.33 -6.92 -4.13
CA LEU A 179 8.45 -6.06 -3.74
C LEU A 179 9.78 -6.80 -3.88
N ASP A 180 9.88 -8.02 -3.37
CA ASP A 180 11.08 -8.87 -3.47
C ASP A 180 11.39 -9.19 -4.94
N GLY A 181 10.36 -9.40 -5.77
CA GLY A 181 10.49 -9.58 -7.22
C GLY A 181 11.06 -8.34 -7.92
N PHE A 182 10.51 -7.17 -7.64
CA PHE A 182 10.97 -5.89 -8.19
C PHE A 182 12.41 -5.56 -7.79
N GLN A 183 12.79 -5.84 -6.53
CA GLN A 183 14.18 -5.72 -6.08
C GLN A 183 15.13 -6.58 -6.92
N ARG A 184 14.80 -7.86 -7.13
CA ARG A 184 15.63 -8.75 -7.95
C ARG A 184 15.70 -8.31 -9.40
N GLN A 185 14.55 -7.94 -9.98
CA GLN A 185 14.46 -7.51 -11.38
C GLN A 185 15.34 -6.31 -11.66
N THR A 186 15.33 -5.31 -10.78
CA THR A 186 16.08 -4.05 -10.94
C THR A 186 17.55 -4.12 -10.49
N GLY A 187 18.02 -5.28 -10.02
CA GLY A 187 19.34 -5.39 -9.40
C GLY A 187 19.48 -4.48 -8.18
N TYR A 188 18.47 -4.45 -7.32
CA TYR A 188 18.39 -3.55 -6.15
C TYR A 188 18.51 -2.06 -6.50
N GLY A 189 18.00 -1.67 -7.67
CA GLY A 189 17.99 -0.29 -8.18
C GLY A 189 19.12 0.03 -9.16
N GLU A 190 20.11 -0.86 -9.33
CA GLU A 190 21.23 -0.64 -10.26
C GLU A 190 20.75 -0.40 -11.70
N GLN A 191 19.73 -1.12 -12.17
CA GLN A 191 19.17 -0.92 -13.51
C GLN A 191 18.43 0.41 -13.69
N LEU A 192 18.12 1.10 -12.59
CA LEU A 192 17.52 2.43 -12.59
C LEU A 192 18.55 3.54 -12.38
N GLY A 193 19.85 3.21 -12.37
CA GLY A 193 20.93 4.17 -12.19
C GLY A 193 21.33 4.40 -10.73
N VAL A 194 20.84 3.58 -9.78
CA VAL A 194 21.29 3.63 -8.38
C VAL A 194 22.65 2.95 -8.28
N HIS A 195 23.70 3.71 -8.62
CA HIS A 195 25.08 3.24 -8.56
C HIS A 195 25.87 3.96 -7.47
N TRP A 196 26.74 3.22 -6.82
CA TRP A 196 27.72 3.80 -5.90
C TRP A 196 28.57 4.85 -6.62
N PRO A 197 28.71 6.06 -6.06
CA PRO A 197 29.66 7.04 -6.58
C PRO A 197 31.08 6.44 -6.61
N LYS A 198 31.78 6.69 -7.72
CA LYS A 198 33.19 6.35 -7.91
C LYS A 198 34.06 7.54 -7.60
#